data_AF-A0A654CB17-F1
#
_entry.id   AF-A0A654CB17-F1
#
_cell.length_a   1.000
_cell.length_b   1.000
_cell.length_c   1.000
_cell.angle_alpha   90.00
_cell.angle_beta   90.00
_cell.angle_gamma   90.00
#
_symmetry.space_group_name_H-M   'P 1'
#
loop_
_entity.id
_entity.type
_entity.pdbx_description
1 polymer ?
#
loop_
_entity_poly.entity_id
_entity_poly.type
_entity_poly.pdbx_seq_one_letter_code
_entity_poly.pdbx_strand_id
1 'polypeptide(L)'
;MHTQKDTALKPVAINMRVDSNKRNLIDMAAAMLGSDRTSFILDAACRHAEEVILDKRMFFIDNSAFDAFERALENNPIGDNKCLMTLLQRPKRWA
;
A
#
# COMPACT_ATOMS: atom_id res chain seq x y z
N MET A 1 -10.85 30.19 -14.25
CA MET A 1 -11.42 28.87 -14.61
C MET A 1 -10.30 27.85 -14.44
N HIS A 2 -10.21 27.19 -13.28
CA HIS A 2 -9.24 26.12 -13.07
C HIS A 2 -9.87 24.83 -13.54
N THR A 3 -9.50 24.38 -14.74
CA THR A 3 -9.95 23.10 -15.29
C THR A 3 -9.25 21.99 -14.53
N GLN A 4 -9.92 21.41 -13.54
CA GLN A 4 -9.57 20.09 -13.01
C GLN A 4 -9.61 19.12 -14.18
N LYS A 5 -8.44 18.68 -14.61
CA LYS A 5 -8.28 17.69 -15.65
C LYS A 5 -8.59 16.36 -14.97
N ASP A 6 -9.82 15.86 -15.15
CA ASP A 6 -10.17 14.49 -14.84
C ASP A 6 -9.09 13.59 -15.46
N THR A 7 -8.24 13.03 -14.61
CA THR A 7 -7.26 12.03 -15.00
C THR A 7 -8.03 10.73 -15.16
N ALA A 8 -8.79 10.63 -16.25
CA ALA A 8 -9.31 9.37 -16.73
C ALA A 8 -8.12 8.39 -16.79
N LEU A 9 -8.18 7.37 -15.93
CA LEU A 9 -7.13 6.39 -15.69
C LEU A 9 -6.70 5.77 -17.03
N LYS A 10 -5.61 6.27 -17.60
CA LYS A 10 -5.02 5.65 -18.78
C LYS A 10 -4.41 4.33 -18.33
N PRO A 11 -4.78 3.19 -18.92
CA PRO A 11 -4.17 1.91 -18.58
C PRO A 11 -2.66 2.00 -18.83
N VAL A 12 -1.88 1.67 -17.79
CA VAL A 12 -0.41 1.63 -17.84
C VAL A 12 0.02 0.18 -18.03
N ALA A 13 0.86 -0.07 -19.03
CA ALA A 13 1.33 -1.42 -19.33
C ALA A 13 2.33 -1.91 -18.27
N ILE A 14 2.11 -3.13 -17.78
CA ILE A 14 3.07 -3.86 -16.94
C ILE A 14 3.69 -4.96 -17.80
N ASN A 15 4.97 -4.79 -18.14
CA ASN A 15 5.72 -5.77 -18.93
C ASN A 15 6.48 -6.72 -17.99
N MET A 16 6.25 -8.03 -18.12
CA MET A 16 6.89 -9.04 -17.28
C MET A 16 7.39 -10.23 -18.10
N ARG A 17 8.51 -10.82 -17.65
CA ARG A 17 9.04 -12.08 -18.19
C ARG A 17 8.79 -13.18 -17.17
N VAL A 18 8.40 -14.35 -17.66
CA VAL A 18 8.11 -15.53 -16.85
C VAL A 18 8.59 -16.78 -17.59
N ASP A 19 9.12 -17.75 -16.86
CA ASP A 19 9.48 -19.04 -17.44
C ASP A 19 8.22 -19.84 -17.84
N SER A 20 8.38 -20.80 -18.74
CA SER A 20 7.27 -21.58 -19.29
C SER A 20 6.50 -22.35 -18.21
N ASN A 21 7.19 -22.86 -17.18
CA ASN A 21 6.56 -23.64 -16.13
C ASN A 21 5.63 -22.78 -15.27
N LYS A 22 6.11 -21.62 -14.83
CA LYS A 22 5.27 -20.65 -14.09
C LYS A 22 4.12 -20.13 -14.94
N ARG A 23 4.35 -19.87 -16.23
CA ARG A 23 3.27 -19.48 -17.15
C ARG A 23 2.18 -20.53 -17.22
N ASN A 24 2.55 -21.80 -17.42
CA ASN A 24 1.59 -22.90 -17.53
C ASN A 24 0.81 -23.09 -16.24
N LEU A 25 1.46 -22.93 -15.08
CA LEU A 25 0.79 -22.98 -13.78
C LEU A 25 -0.28 -21.87 -13.65
N ILE A 26 0.06 -20.64 -14.05
CA ILE A 26 -0.87 -19.51 -14.03
C ILE A 26 -2.02 -19.73 -15.02
N ASP A 27 -1.72 -20.16 -16.25
CA ASP A 27 -2.73 -20.42 -17.28
C ASP A 27 -3.73 -21.49 -16.81
N MET A 28 -3.25 -22.55 -16.14
CA MET A 28 -4.10 -23.59 -15.55
C MET A 28 -5.01 -23.03 -14.45
N ALA A 29 -4.46 -22.23 -13.52
CA ALA A 29 -5.24 -21.63 -12.44
C ALA A 29 -6.30 -20.66 -12.96
N ALA A 30 -5.96 -19.81 -13.93
CA ALA A 30 -6.89 -18.90 -14.58
C ALA A 30 -8.02 -19.67 -15.29
N ALA A 31 -7.68 -20.75 -16.01
CA ALA A 31 -8.67 -21.60 -16.66
C ALA A 31 -9.64 -22.26 -15.68
N MET A 32 -9.16 -22.72 -14.51
CA MET A 32 -10.00 -23.29 -13.46
C MET A 32 -10.99 -22.27 -12.86
N LEU A 33 -10.62 -20.99 -12.82
CA LEU A 33 -11.44 -19.90 -12.32
C LEU A 33 -12.31 -19.23 -13.42
N GLY A 34 -12.15 -19.64 -14.67
CA GLY A 34 -12.87 -19.06 -15.81
C GLY A 34 -12.46 -17.62 -16.14
N SER A 35 -11.27 -17.19 -15.72
CA SER A 35 -10.71 -15.86 -15.99
C SER A 35 -9.59 -15.90 -17.03
N ASP A 36 -9.32 -14.78 -17.70
CA ASP A 36 -8.14 -14.67 -18.54
C ASP A 36 -6.87 -14.49 -17.69
N ARG A 37 -5.72 -14.89 -18.25
CA ARG A 37 -4.42 -14.82 -17.55
C ARG A 37 -4.13 -13.40 -17.02
N THR A 38 -4.41 -12.36 -17.79
CA THR A 38 -4.04 -10.99 -17.42
C THR A 38 -4.85 -10.53 -16.21
N SER A 39 -6.17 -10.75 -16.24
CA SER A 39 -7.04 -10.44 -15.12
C SER A 39 -6.67 -11.24 -13.88
N PHE A 40 -6.42 -12.55 -14.02
CA PHE A 40 -5.97 -13.39 -12.92
C PHE A 40 -4.67 -12.89 -12.27
N ILE A 41 -3.67 -12.52 -13.08
CA ILE A 41 -2.39 -11.99 -12.58
C ILE A 41 -2.61 -10.65 -11.86
N LEU A 42 -3.39 -9.74 -12.44
CA LEU A 42 -3.67 -8.44 -11.85
C LEU A 42 -4.39 -8.58 -10.52
N ASP A 43 -5.45 -9.39 -10.45
CA ASP A 43 -6.22 -9.59 -9.23
C ASP A 43 -5.37 -10.21 -8.13
N ALA A 44 -4.57 -11.23 -8.47
CA ALA A 44 -3.66 -11.87 -7.52
C ALA A 44 -2.59 -10.88 -7.00
N ALA A 45 -2.01 -10.08 -7.89
CA ALA A 45 -1.01 -9.07 -7.52
C ALA A 45 -1.61 -7.96 -6.65
N CYS A 46 -2.80 -7.46 -7.00
CA CYS A 46 -3.50 -6.44 -6.21
C CYS A 46 -3.83 -6.94 -4.81
N ARG A 47 -4.43 -8.14 -4.70
CA ARG A 47 -4.74 -8.74 -3.40
C ARG A 47 -3.50 -8.90 -2.54
N HIS A 48 -2.40 -9.38 -3.11
CA HIS A 48 -1.17 -9.55 -2.34
C HIS A 48 -0.54 -8.20 -1.95
N ALA A 49 -0.62 -7.18 -2.81
CA ALA A 49 -0.18 -5.84 -2.47
C ALA A 49 -1.01 -5.26 -1.30
N GLU A 50 -2.32 -5.44 -1.31
CA GLU A 50 -3.20 -5.04 -0.21
C GLU A 50 -2.84 -5.75 1.10
N GLU A 51 -2.64 -7.07 1.07
CA GLU A 51 -2.20 -7.86 2.23
C GLU A 51 -0.88 -7.31 2.81
N VAL A 52 0.12 -7.05 1.97
CA VAL A 52 1.42 -6.51 2.41
C VAL A 52 1.27 -5.10 2.98
N ILE A 53 0.45 -4.25 2.38
CA ILE A 53 0.19 -2.89 2.89
C ILE A 53 -0.51 -2.95 4.25
N LEU A 54 -1.47 -3.87 4.42
CA LEU A 54 -2.23 -4.04 5.66
C LEU A 54 -1.37 -4.64 6.78
N ASP A 55 -0.51 -5.62 6.47
CA ASP A 55 0.46 -6.18 7.41
C ASP A 55 1.34 -5.08 8.03
N LYS A 56 1.74 -4.09 7.23
CA LYS A 56 2.53 -2.94 7.69
C LYS A 56 1.76 -1.91 8.52
N ARG A 57 0.44 -2.04 8.67
CA ARG A 57 -0.38 -1.16 9.51
C ARG A 57 -0.65 -1.72 10.90
N MET A 58 -0.42 -3.02 11.11
CA MET A 58 -0.74 -3.67 12.39
C MET A 58 0.51 -3.71 13.27
N PHE A 59 0.52 -2.90 14.32
CA PHE A 59 1.59 -2.91 15.32
C PHE A 59 1.19 -3.87 16.44
N PHE A 60 1.79 -5.07 16.44
CA PHE A 60 1.71 -5.97 17.58
C PHE A 60 2.75 -5.53 18.61
N ILE A 61 2.28 -4.98 19.72
CA ILE A 61 3.13 -4.55 20.85
C ILE A 61 2.67 -5.26 22.11
N ASP A 62 3.60 -5.54 23.02
CA ASP A 62 3.27 -6.10 24.33
C ASP A 62 2.59 -5.04 25.23
N ASN A 63 2.02 -5.48 26.36
CA ASN A 63 1.32 -4.59 27.29
C ASN A 63 2.21 -3.45 27.81
N SER A 64 3.51 -3.70 28.02
CA SER A 64 4.41 -2.65 28.51
C SER A 64 4.66 -1.57 27.45
N ALA A 65 4.80 -1.97 26.19
CA ALA A 65 4.93 -1.06 25.07
C ALA A 65 3.62 -0.30 24.80
N PHE A 66 2.47 -0.95 25.01
CA PHE A 66 1.16 -0.31 24.94
C PHE A 66 0.98 0.76 26.02
N ASP A 67 1.29 0.46 27.28
CA ASP A 67 1.23 1.42 28.38
C ASP A 67 2.17 2.62 28.14
N ALA A 68 3.36 2.37 27.60
CA ALA A 68 4.30 3.44 27.25
C ALA A 68 3.76 4.33 26.12
N PHE A 69 3.10 3.74 25.14
CA PHE A 69 2.44 4.46 24.05
C PHE A 69 1.28 5.33 24.56
N GLU A 70 0.42 4.79 25.44
CA GLU A 70 -0.70 5.52 26.03
C GLU A 70 -0.21 6.73 26.83
N ARG A 71 0.80 6.56 27.69
CA ARG A 71 1.43 7.67 28.41
C ARG A 71 2.05 8.70 27.46
N ALA A 72 2.61 8.28 26.33
CA ALA A 72 3.17 9.19 25.35
C ALA A 72 2.09 10.05 24.68
N LEU A 73 0.86 9.53 24.48
CA LEU A 73 -0.26 10.28 23.94
C LEU A 73 -0.81 11.31 24.94
N GLU A 74 -0.96 10.93 26.22
CA GLU A 74 -1.52 11.80 27.26
C GLU A 74 -0.62 13.00 27.58
N ASN A 75 0.70 12.83 27.50
CA ASN A 75 1.68 13.84 27.91
C ASN A 75 1.91 14.99 26.90
N ASN A 76 1.03 15.17 25.90
CA ASN A 76 1.15 16.17 24.83
C ASN A 76 2.56 16.24 24.22
N PRO A 77 2.96 15.23 23.43
CA PRO A 77 4.37 15.00 23.03
C PRO A 77 4.92 16.02 22.02
N ILE A 78 4.09 16.98 21.57
CA ILE A 78 4.47 17.94 20.53
C ILE A 78 5.42 19.01 21.08
N GLY A 79 5.31 19.37 22.37
CA GLY A 79 6.22 20.27 23.09
C GLY A 79 6.75 21.47 22.29
N ASP A 80 7.99 21.88 22.60
CA ASP A 80 8.76 22.90 21.85
C ASP A 80 9.77 22.27 20.88
N ASN A 81 9.47 21.09 20.33
CA ASN A 81 10.40 20.39 19.45
C ASN A 81 10.51 21.13 18.10
N LYS A 82 11.54 21.98 17.99
CA LYS A 82 11.81 22.80 16.80
C LYS A 82 11.94 21.97 15.52
N CYS A 83 12.52 20.78 15.60
CA CYS A 83 12.71 19.91 14.44
C CYS A 83 11.37 19.32 13.95
N LEU A 84 10.50 18.90 14.88
CA LEU A 84 9.15 18.42 14.57
C LEU A 84 8.31 19.53 13.91
N MET A 85 8.39 20.76 14.43
CA MET A 85 7.68 21.91 13.85
C MET A 85 8.14 22.20 12.41
N THR A 86 9.44 22.14 12.13
CA THR A 86 9.98 22.29 10.77
C THR A 86 9.51 21.17 9.84
N LEU A 87 9.40 19.93 10.33
CA LEU A 87 8.91 18.80 9.55
C LEU A 87 7.43 18.97 9.16
N LEU A 88 6.58 19.38 10.12
CA LEU A 88 5.14 19.57 9.91
C LEU A 88 4.81 20.72 8.94
N GLN A 89 5.69 21.72 8.82
CA GLN A 89 5.55 22.81 7.86
C GLN A 89 5.90 22.42 6.41
N ARG A 90 6.49 21.23 6.19
CA ARG A 90 6.88 20.80 4.84
C ARG A 90 5.63 20.48 4.00
N PRO A 91 5.55 20.93 2.74
CA PRO A 91 4.43 20.60 1.87
C PRO A 91 4.27 19.08 1.72
N LYS A 92 3.01 18.60 1.78
CA LYS A 92 2.67 17.18 1.61
C LYS A 92 3.17 16.72 0.24
N ARG A 93 3.87 15.57 0.19
CA ARG A 93 4.42 15.02 -1.05
C ARG A 93 3.43 14.16 -1.84
N TRP A 94 2.25 13.95 -1.29
CA TRP A 94 1.17 13.18 -1.90
C TRP A 94 -0.06 14.10 -1.97
N ALA A 95 -0.53 14.31 -3.19
CA ALA A 95 -1.75 15.01 -3.55
C ALA A 95 -2.53 14.09 -4.50
#